data_AF-A0A151IP69-F1
#
_entry.id   AF-A0A151IP69-F1
#
_cell.length_a   1.000
_cell.length_b   1.000
_cell.length_c   1.000
_cell.angle_alpha   90.00
_cell.angle_beta   90.00
_cell.angle_gamma   90.00
#
_symmetry.space_group_name_H-M   'P 1'
#
loop_
_entity.id
_entity.type
_entity.pdbx_description
1 polymer ?
#
loop_
_entity_poly.entity_id
_entity_poly.type
_entity_poly.pdbx_seq_one_letter_code
_entity_poly.pdbx_strand_id
1 'polypeptide(L)' 'KKSILWKYFIRTEIGGRCKMCQTEVKTSGNTINLINHLKRKHKKVLKETSQINKLKKRRMQCKNVISNFMKI' A
#
# COMPACT_ATOMS: atom_id res chain seq x y z
N LYS A 1 -14.89 3.36 -7.91
CA LYS A 1 -13.98 4.34 -7.25
C LYS A 1 -12.52 3.96 -7.60
N LYS A 2 -11.86 4.67 -8.53
CA LYS A 2 -10.44 4.39 -8.87
C LYS A 2 -9.56 4.84 -7.71
N SER A 3 -8.63 3.99 -7.25
CA SER A 3 -7.70 4.35 -6.17
C SER A 3 -6.87 5.57 -6.55
N ILE A 4 -6.98 6.66 -5.79
CA ILE A 4 -6.21 7.92 -5.96
C ILE A 4 -4.69 7.67 -5.98
N LEU A 5 -4.27 6.54 -5.41
CA LEU A 5 -2.91 6.04 -5.42
C LEU A 5 -2.29 6.00 -6.82
N TRP A 6 -3.04 5.59 -7.84
CA TRP A 6 -2.54 5.50 -9.22
C TRP A 6 -2.29 6.86 -9.88
N LYS A 7 -2.61 7.98 -9.22
CA LYS A 7 -2.12 9.31 -9.66
C LYS A 7 -0.60 9.42 -9.49
N TYR A 8 -0.05 8.80 -8.46
CA TYR A 8 1.36 8.88 -8.08
C TYR A 8 2.23 7.73 -8.61
N PHE A 9 1.60 6.72 -9.21
CA PHE A 9 2.27 5.56 -9.77
C PHE A 9 1.93 5.40 -11.25
N ILE A 10 2.90 4.94 -12.03
CA ILE A 10 2.72 4.46 -13.40
C ILE A 10 2.51 2.95 -13.29
N ARG A 11 1.48 2.41 -13.96
CA ARG A 11 1.23 0.97 -13.95
C ARG A 11 2.33 0.26 -14.74
N THR A 12 2.83 -0.84 -14.19
CA THR A 12 3.79 -1.72 -14.85
C THR A 12 3.27 -3.15 -14.79
N GLU A 13 3.84 -4.05 -15.59
CA GLU A 13 3.47 -5.48 -15.66
C GLU A 13 3.49 -6.16 -14.28
N ILE A 14 4.45 -5.79 -13.44
CA ILE A 14 4.68 -6.36 -12.10
C ILE A 14 4.09 -5.53 -10.96
N GLY A 15 3.56 -4.34 -11.25
CA GLY A 15 2.95 -3.46 -10.25
C GLY A 15 2.91 -1.99 -10.63
N GLY A 16 3.76 -1.16 -10.01
CA GLY A 16 3.82 0.24 -10.37
C GLY A 16 5.14 0.95 -10.07
N ARG A 17 5.51 1.87 -10.97
CA ARG A 17 6.68 2.75 -10.84
C ARG A 17 6.27 4.08 -10.20
N CYS A 18 6.93 4.48 -9.13
CA CYS A 18 6.66 5.75 -8.47
C CYS A 18 7.07 6.92 -9.37
N LYS A 19 6.20 7.92 -9.57
CA LYS A 19 6.54 9.10 -10.38
C LYS A 19 7.52 10.05 -9.70
N MET A 20 7.64 10.01 -8.37
CA MET A 20 8.47 10.94 -7.60
C MET A 20 9.91 10.48 -7.42
N CYS A 21 10.12 9.20 -7.16
CA CYS A 21 11.45 8.62 -6.94
C CYS A 21 11.84 7.57 -7.98
N GLN A 22 10.99 7.37 -9.01
CA GLN A 22 11.20 6.40 -10.10
C GLN A 22 11.41 4.95 -9.64
N THR A 23 11.17 4.66 -8.36
CA THR A 23 11.33 3.32 -7.81
C THR A 23 10.20 2.41 -8.25
N GLU A 24 10.54 1.22 -8.72
CA GLU A 24 9.58 0.19 -9.06
C GLU A 24 9.11 -0.56 -7.81
N VAL A 25 7.80 -0.66 -7.67
CA VAL A 25 7.16 -1.31 -6.53
C VAL A 25 6.28 -2.43 -7.07
N LYS A 26 6.69 -3.66 -6.81
CA LYS A 26 5.93 -4.86 -7.18
C LYS A 26 4.64 -4.93 -6.36
N THR A 27 3.55 -5.35 -7.00
CA THR A 27 2.25 -5.53 -6.35
C THR A 27 1.66 -6.88 -6.68
N SER A 28 1.38 -7.69 -5.66
CA SER A 28 0.76 -9.00 -5.82
C SER A 28 -0.75 -8.89 -5.58
N GLY A 29 -1.46 -8.25 -6.52
CA GLY A 29 -2.92 -8.10 -6.48
C GLY A 29 -3.46 -7.06 -5.47
N ASN A 30 -2.60 -6.42 -4.69
CA ASN A 30 -3.00 -5.36 -3.76
C ASN A 30 -2.12 -4.11 -3.89
N THR A 31 -2.64 -2.97 -3.44
CA THR A 31 -1.91 -1.70 -3.48
C THR A 31 -1.20 -1.38 -2.16
N ILE A 32 -1.04 -2.34 -1.25
CA ILE A 32 -0.45 -2.12 0.08
C ILE A 32 1.02 -1.72 -0.07
N ASN A 33 1.75 -2.38 -0.98
CA ASN A 33 3.15 -2.09 -1.23
C ASN A 33 3.34 -0.64 -1.72
N LEU A 34 2.46 -0.19 -2.61
CA LEU A 34 2.43 1.19 -3.11
C LEU A 34 2.14 2.20 -1.98
N ILE A 35 1.18 1.90 -1.09
CA ILE A 35 0.87 2.75 0.07
C ILE A 35 2.06 2.83 1.03
N ASN A 36 2.69 1.69 1.33
CA ASN A 36 3.83 1.63 2.24
C ASN A 36 5.04 2.35 1.66
N HIS A 37 5.24 2.26 0.35
CA HIS A 37 6.23 3.04 -0.37
C HIS A 37 6.01 4.55 -0.16
N LEU A 38 4.79 5.05 -0.41
CA LEU A 38 4.47 6.46 -0.14
C LEU A 38 4.66 6.82 1.33
N LYS A 39 4.31 5.93 2.27
CA LYS A 39 4.48 6.20 3.70
C LYS A 39 5.94 6.35 4.12
N ARG A 40 6.83 5.56 3.55
CA ARG A 40 8.25 5.55 3.94
C ARG A 40 9.04 6.63 3.20
N LYS A 41 8.83 6.76 1.89
CA LYS A 41 9.61 7.61 1.00
C LYS A 41 8.96 8.97 0.73
N HIS A 42 7.63 9.06 0.83
CA HIS A 42 6.85 10.25 0.45
C HIS A 42 5.82 10.64 1.52
N LYS A 43 6.26 10.78 2.78
CA LYS A 43 5.39 11.14 3.93
C LYS A 43 4.55 12.40 3.67
N LYS A 44 5.07 13.36 2.91
CA LYS A 44 4.38 14.61 2.53
C LYS A 44 3.12 14.34 1.69
N VAL A 45 3.21 13.45 0.71
CA VAL A 45 2.10 13.11 -0.20
C VAL A 45 0.92 12.49 0.54
N LEU A 46 1.20 11.67 1.57
CA LEU A 46 0.14 11.09 2.41
C LEU A 46 -0.61 12.11 3.25
N LYS A 47 0.01 13.25 3.59
CA LYS A 47 -0.68 14.33 4.33
C LYS A 47 -1.71 15.02 3.44
N GLU A 48 -1.39 15.21 2.16
CA GLU A 48 -2.29 15.82 1.18
C GLU A 48 -3.43 14.87 0.77
N THR A 49 -3.18 13.56 0.77
CA THR A 49 -4.19 12.55 0.43
C THR A 49 -4.81 11.89 1.66
N SER A 50 -5.67 12.64 2.33
CA SER A 50 -6.56 12.19 3.42
C SER A 50 -7.34 10.90 3.11
N GLN A 51 -7.51 10.55 1.84
CA GLN A 51 -8.19 9.34 1.37
C GLN A 51 -7.38 8.05 1.53
N ILE A 52 -6.04 8.09 1.50
CA ILE A 52 -5.21 6.87 1.62
C ILE A 52 -5.26 6.31 3.06
N ASN A 53 -5.40 7.18 4.06
CA ASN A 53 -5.49 6.78 5.46
C ASN A 53 -6.72 5.91 5.77
N LYS A 54 -7.82 6.03 4.99
CA LYS A 54 -9.04 5.22 5.18
C LYS A 54 -8.85 3.74 4.82
N LEU A 55 -7.88 3.40 3.95
CA LEU A 55 -7.60 2.00 3.58
C LEU A 55 -7.05 1.17 4.74
N LYS A 56 -6.56 1.81 5.83
CA LYS A 56 -6.11 1.11 7.04
C LYS A 56 -7.23 0.44 7.83
N LYS A 57 -8.48 0.93 7.75
CA LYS A 57 -9.55 0.48 8.64
C LYS A 57 -10.11 -0.92 8.35
N ARG A 58 -9.80 -1.54 7.21
CA ARG A 58 -10.32 -2.87 6.84
C ARG A 58 -9.46 -4.06 7.28
N ARG A 59 -8.26 -3.84 7.84
CA ARG A 59 -7.30 -4.90 8.24
C ARG A 59 -7.13 -5.01 9.77
N MET A 60 -8.21 -4.81 10.51
CA MET A 60 -8.31 -5.15 11.93
C MET A 60 -9.32 -6.27 12.15
N GLN A 61 -9.43 -7.16 11.17
CA GLN A 61 -10.00 -8.51 11.29
C GLN A 61 -8.94 -9.41 10.64
N CYS A 62 -8.60 -10.54 11.27
CA CYS A 62 -7.56 -11.48 10.84
C CYS A 62 -6.09 -11.03 11.09
N LYS A 63 -5.77 -10.66 12.34
CA LYS A 63 -4.42 -10.90 12.90
C LYS A 63 -4.40 -11.86 14.10
N ASN A 64 -5.55 -12.42 14.50
CA ASN A 64 -5.64 -13.45 15.54
C ASN A 64 -5.60 -14.89 14.98
N VAL A 65 -4.99 -15.15 13.82
CA VAL A 65 -4.96 -16.50 13.22
C VAL A 65 -3.55 -17.08 13.09
N ILE A 66 -2.51 -16.39 13.57
CA ILE A 66 -1.12 -16.92 13.52
C ILE A 66 -0.49 -16.95 14.92
N SER A 67 -1.24 -17.40 15.93
CA SER A 67 -0.68 -17.71 17.26
C SER A 67 -1.27 -18.97 17.89
N ASN A 68 -1.83 -19.89 17.10
CA ASN A 68 -2.39 -21.14 17.63
C ASN A 68 -1.90 -22.41 16.91
N PHE A 69 -0.73 -22.37 16.26
CA PHE A 69 -0.17 -23.54 15.56
C PHE A 69 1.22 -23.98 16.10
N MET A 70 1.52 -23.69 17.36
CA MET A 70 2.71 -24.22 18.03
C MET A 70 2.42 -24.50 19.51
N LYS A 71 1.41 -25.37 19.74
CA LYS A 71 1.24 -26.12 20.99
C LYS A 71 0.70 -27.50 20.63
N ILE A 72 1.59 -28.36 20.18
CA ILE A 72 1.54 -29.81 20.41
C ILE A 72 2.84 -30.13 21.12
#